data_AF-A0A520HP70-F1
#
_entry.id   AF-A0A520HP70-F1
#
_cell.length_a   1.000
_cell.length_b   1.000
_cell.length_c   1.000
_cell.angle_alpha   90.00
_cell.angle_beta   90.00
_cell.angle_gamma   90.00
#
_symmetry.space_group_name_H-M   'P 1'
#
loop_
_entity.id
_entity.type
_entity.pdbx_description
1 polymer ?
#
loop_
_entity_poly.entity_id
_entity_poly.type
_entity_poly.pdbx_seq_one_letter_code
_entity_poly.pdbx_strand_id
1 'polypeptide(L)'
;MTRPLKLDPDRLFPTDERTRGIARALYGEVARLPIVSPHGHTDPTWFATNAAWSNATELLLSPDHYLYRMLYSQGVQLSALCVPDKNGAPATDPRAAWRVLAENFHLFRGTPSSLWLGHVFAEVFGFDIALDASTADLYYDRINAALATDAFRPRALFDRFGIEFLATTEGPQDDLAPHHAIRASGWRGRVVTTYRPDAVIDVEHEQFAGAMRVFADKTGEDVYSWDGYLAAHRKRRADFRAAGATATDHGHPTAATADLSKDEAERLFNTILGDAWTPADAELFRAQMLTEM
;
A
#
# COMPACT_ATOMS: atom_id res chain seq x y z
N MET A 1 -31.15 20.64 -1.23
CA MET A 1 -31.64 19.34 -0.75
C MET A 1 -30.48 18.36 -0.85
N THR A 2 -30.21 17.58 0.20
CA THR A 2 -29.14 16.57 0.18
C THR A 2 -29.53 15.41 -0.73
N ARG A 3 -28.54 14.83 -1.42
CA ARG A 3 -28.73 13.67 -2.29
C ARG A 3 -28.56 12.38 -1.47
N PRO A 4 -29.42 11.36 -1.59
CA PRO A 4 -29.25 10.11 -0.84
C PRO A 4 -28.03 9.32 -1.34
N LEU A 5 -27.31 8.68 -0.42
CA LEU A 5 -26.33 7.62 -0.69
C LEU A 5 -27.00 6.27 -0.47
N LYS A 6 -27.42 5.63 -1.56
CA LYS A 6 -27.99 4.28 -1.54
C LYS A 6 -27.16 3.37 -2.43
N LEU A 7 -26.57 2.34 -1.84
CA LEU A 7 -25.89 1.31 -2.61
C LEU A 7 -26.91 0.26 -3.03
N ASP A 8 -26.99 0.01 -4.33
CA ASP A 8 -27.77 -1.11 -4.85
C ASP A 8 -27.14 -2.42 -4.32
N PRO A 9 -27.93 -3.33 -3.72
CA PRO A 9 -27.42 -4.64 -3.29
C PRO A 9 -26.93 -5.50 -4.47
N ASP A 10 -27.43 -5.26 -5.68
CA ASP A 10 -27.03 -5.93 -6.93
C ASP A 10 -26.02 -5.11 -7.75
N ARG A 11 -25.35 -4.10 -7.15
CA ARG A 11 -24.32 -3.31 -7.83
C ARG A 11 -23.26 -4.21 -8.45
N LEU A 12 -22.78 -3.83 -9.65
CA LEU A 12 -21.83 -4.59 -10.48
C LEU A 12 -22.37 -5.87 -11.13
N PHE A 13 -23.59 -6.31 -10.80
CA PHE A 13 -24.21 -7.42 -11.53
C PHE A 13 -24.76 -6.98 -12.89
N PRO A 14 -24.77 -7.88 -13.90
CA PRO A 14 -25.42 -7.61 -15.18
C PRO A 14 -26.89 -7.22 -15.03
N THR A 15 -27.43 -6.51 -16.03
CA THR A 15 -28.83 -6.08 -16.05
C THR A 15 -29.80 -7.17 -16.52
N ASP A 16 -29.32 -8.18 -17.27
CA ASP A 16 -30.11 -9.34 -17.65
C ASP A 16 -30.58 -10.12 -16.41
N GLU A 17 -31.89 -10.35 -16.29
CA GLU A 17 -32.51 -10.88 -15.07
C GLU A 17 -32.01 -12.28 -14.72
N ARG A 18 -31.88 -13.15 -15.72
CA ARG A 18 -31.41 -14.52 -15.52
C ARG A 18 -29.96 -14.52 -15.02
N THR A 19 -29.10 -13.74 -15.68
CA THR A 19 -27.69 -13.62 -15.31
C THR A 19 -27.52 -12.97 -13.94
N ARG A 20 -28.30 -11.92 -13.64
CA ARG A 20 -28.32 -11.27 -12.32
C ARG A 20 -28.75 -12.23 -11.22
N GLY A 21 -29.76 -13.07 -11.48
CA GLY A 21 -30.21 -14.10 -10.55
C GLY A 21 -29.10 -15.09 -10.19
N ILE A 22 -28.35 -15.55 -11.19
CA ILE A 22 -27.19 -16.43 -11.00
C ILE A 22 -26.08 -15.71 -10.21
N ALA A 23 -25.74 -14.47 -10.60
CA ALA A 23 -24.71 -13.69 -9.93
C ALA A 23 -25.03 -13.47 -8.44
N ARG A 24 -26.29 -13.15 -8.11
CA ARG A 24 -26.75 -12.99 -6.73
C ARG A 24 -26.62 -14.26 -5.92
N ALA A 25 -26.99 -15.41 -6.49
CA ALA A 25 -26.88 -16.70 -5.82
C ALA A 25 -25.40 -17.02 -5.52
N LEU A 26 -24.52 -16.90 -6.51
CA LEU A 26 -23.09 -17.17 -6.34
C LEU A 26 -22.44 -16.21 -5.34
N TYR A 27 -22.75 -14.92 -5.42
CA TYR A 27 -22.25 -13.94 -4.47
C TYR A 27 -22.72 -14.24 -3.04
N GLY A 28 -23.97 -14.67 -2.84
CA GLY A 28 -24.50 -15.05 -1.54
C GLY A 28 -23.69 -16.12 -0.82
N GLU A 29 -23.10 -17.06 -1.57
CA GLU A 29 -22.23 -18.12 -1.03
C GLU A 29 -20.84 -17.61 -0.61
N VAL A 30 -20.34 -16.52 -1.19
CA VAL A 30 -18.96 -16.05 -1.00
C VAL A 30 -18.83 -14.72 -0.27
N ALA A 31 -19.91 -13.92 -0.19
CA ALA A 31 -19.89 -12.54 0.30
C ALA A 31 -19.40 -12.38 1.75
N ARG A 32 -19.49 -13.46 2.54
CA ARG A 32 -19.10 -13.48 3.96
C ARG A 32 -17.86 -14.31 4.23
N LEU A 33 -17.17 -14.78 3.19
CA LEU A 33 -15.90 -15.46 3.38
C LEU A 33 -14.85 -14.48 3.91
N PRO A 34 -13.91 -14.96 4.74
CA PRO A 34 -12.83 -14.11 5.23
C PRO A 34 -11.99 -13.52 4.10
N ILE A 35 -11.48 -12.30 4.31
CA ILE A 35 -10.62 -11.61 3.35
C ILE A 35 -9.21 -12.17 3.46
N VAL A 36 -8.68 -12.67 2.33
CA VAL A 36 -7.27 -12.98 2.15
C VAL A 36 -6.66 -11.88 1.28
N SER A 37 -5.79 -11.06 1.86
CA SER A 37 -5.07 -9.97 1.19
C SER A 37 -3.58 -10.34 1.09
N PRO A 38 -3.18 -11.12 0.07
CA PRO A 38 -1.86 -11.74 0.01
C PRO A 38 -0.73 -10.79 -0.39
N HIS A 39 -1.05 -9.57 -0.79
CA HIS A 39 -0.10 -8.51 -1.13
C HIS A 39 -0.76 -7.15 -0.93
N GLY A 40 0.00 -6.18 -0.39
CA GLY A 40 -0.49 -4.84 -0.11
C GLY A 40 0.56 -3.94 0.55
N HIS A 41 0.18 -2.69 0.76
CA HIS A 41 1.07 -1.62 1.23
C HIS A 41 0.52 -0.89 2.48
N THR A 42 -0.28 -1.57 3.31
CA THR A 42 -0.69 -0.99 4.59
C THR A 42 0.51 -0.90 5.54
N ASP A 43 0.57 0.14 6.36
CA ASP A 43 1.64 0.31 7.34
C ASP A 43 1.46 -0.67 8.52
N PRO A 44 2.43 -1.58 8.77
CA PRO A 44 2.33 -2.54 9.86
C PRO A 44 2.32 -1.87 11.24
N THR A 45 2.82 -0.63 11.38
CA THR A 45 2.81 0.11 12.66
C THR A 45 1.40 0.41 13.16
N TRP A 46 0.41 0.50 12.26
CA TRP A 46 -1.00 0.67 12.64
C TRP A 46 -1.46 -0.46 13.54
N PHE A 47 -1.12 -1.70 13.18
CA PHE A 47 -1.52 -2.87 13.96
C PHE A 47 -0.57 -3.12 15.14
N ALA A 48 0.71 -2.75 15.04
CA ALA A 48 1.66 -2.87 16.14
C ALA A 48 1.29 -1.96 17.32
N THR A 49 1.05 -0.68 17.05
CA THR A 49 0.72 0.34 18.06
C THR A 49 -0.77 0.35 18.42
N ASN A 50 -1.63 -0.04 17.47
CA ASN A 50 -3.09 0.08 17.56
C ASN A 50 -3.58 1.50 17.89
N ALA A 51 -2.80 2.52 17.52
CA ALA A 51 -3.18 3.92 17.67
C ALA A 51 -4.38 4.27 16.77
N ALA A 52 -5.17 5.26 17.16
CA ALA A 52 -6.23 5.78 16.29
C ALA A 52 -5.62 6.65 15.20
N TRP A 53 -6.25 6.65 14.02
CA TRP A 53 -5.96 7.64 12.99
C TRP A 53 -6.47 9.02 13.40
N SER A 54 -5.78 10.06 12.94
CA SER A 54 -6.05 11.44 13.37
C SER A 54 -7.33 12.02 12.76
N ASN A 55 -7.48 11.93 11.42
CA ASN A 55 -8.58 12.55 10.70
C ASN A 55 -8.86 11.92 9.33
N ALA A 56 -10.01 12.27 8.74
CA ALA A 56 -10.47 11.78 7.44
C ALA A 56 -9.49 12.04 6.30
N THR A 57 -8.81 13.19 6.29
CA THR A 57 -7.88 13.56 5.23
C THR A 57 -6.62 12.71 5.26
N GLU A 58 -6.01 12.55 6.44
CA GLU A 58 -4.82 11.73 6.64
C GLU A 58 -5.07 10.23 6.41
N LEU A 59 -6.30 9.76 6.61
CA LEU A 59 -6.66 8.37 6.38
C LEU A 59 -7.08 8.08 4.93
N LEU A 60 -7.92 8.93 4.34
CA LEU A 60 -8.61 8.61 3.09
C LEU A 60 -8.15 9.43 1.88
N LEU A 61 -7.55 10.61 2.07
CA LEU A 61 -7.23 11.53 0.97
C LEU A 61 -5.73 11.62 0.68
N SER A 62 -4.94 12.10 1.64
CA SER A 62 -3.51 12.37 1.40
C SER A 62 -2.67 11.12 1.09
N PRO A 63 -2.96 9.90 1.60
CA PRO A 63 -2.19 8.72 1.22
C PRO A 63 -2.68 8.05 -0.08
N ASP A 64 -3.89 8.38 -0.59
CA ASP A 64 -4.48 7.69 -1.74
C ASP A 64 -4.20 8.41 -3.06
N HIS A 65 -3.22 7.89 -3.79
CA HIS A 65 -2.81 8.42 -5.08
C HIS A 65 -3.85 8.31 -6.19
N TYR A 66 -4.88 7.47 -6.07
CA TYR A 66 -5.98 7.48 -7.04
C TYR A 66 -6.80 8.77 -6.91
N LEU A 67 -6.99 9.26 -5.68
CA LEU A 67 -7.78 10.46 -5.43
C LEU A 67 -7.03 11.71 -5.84
N TYR A 68 -5.84 11.94 -5.26
CA TYR A 68 -5.12 13.17 -5.55
C TYR A 68 -4.62 13.25 -7.00
N ARG A 69 -4.41 12.12 -7.70
CA ARG A 69 -4.12 12.13 -9.14
C ARG A 69 -5.28 12.68 -9.95
N MET A 70 -6.52 12.31 -9.62
CA MET A 70 -7.71 12.83 -10.31
C MET A 70 -7.83 14.35 -10.09
N LEU A 71 -7.68 14.81 -8.86
CA LEU A 71 -7.78 16.23 -8.52
C LEU A 71 -6.63 17.03 -9.16
N TYR A 72 -5.40 16.53 -9.09
CA TYR A 72 -4.23 17.16 -9.71
C TYR A 72 -4.38 17.29 -11.23
N SER A 73 -4.98 16.29 -11.90
CA SER A 73 -5.28 16.35 -13.33
C SER A 73 -6.23 17.49 -13.73
N GLN A 74 -6.99 18.03 -12.76
CA GLN A 74 -7.91 19.15 -12.95
C GLN A 74 -7.37 20.48 -12.41
N GLY A 75 -6.08 20.54 -12.06
CA GLY A 75 -5.40 21.76 -11.62
C GLY A 75 -5.39 22.01 -10.12
N VAL A 76 -5.81 21.03 -9.29
CA VAL A 76 -5.72 21.14 -7.82
C VAL A 76 -4.30 20.80 -7.37
N GLN A 77 -3.64 21.72 -6.67
CA GLN A 77 -2.28 21.50 -6.16
C GLN A 77 -2.26 20.44 -5.04
N LEU A 78 -1.24 19.58 -5.04
CA LEU A 78 -1.04 18.54 -4.02
C LEU A 78 -0.98 19.10 -2.59
N SER A 79 -0.39 20.29 -2.41
CA SER A 79 -0.34 20.97 -1.12
C SER A 79 -1.72 21.31 -0.57
N ALA A 80 -2.71 21.59 -1.43
CA ALA A 80 -4.09 21.84 -1.03
C ALA A 80 -4.82 20.57 -0.54
N LEU A 81 -4.22 19.38 -0.75
CA LEU A 81 -4.75 18.08 -0.39
C LEU A 81 -3.99 17.42 0.76
N CYS A 82 -3.13 18.18 1.45
CA CYS A 82 -2.25 17.68 2.51
C CYS A 82 -1.27 16.56 2.07
N VAL A 83 -0.99 16.45 0.76
CA VAL A 83 0.00 15.50 0.24
C VAL A 83 1.40 16.08 0.49
N PRO A 84 2.29 15.35 1.18
CA PRO A 84 3.64 15.83 1.48
C PRO A 84 4.51 15.93 0.22
N ASP A 85 5.47 16.85 0.24
CA ASP A 85 6.56 16.91 -0.73
C ASP A 85 7.91 16.65 -0.05
N LYS A 86 9.02 16.83 -0.77
CA LYS A 86 10.38 16.65 -0.23
C LYS A 86 10.72 17.56 0.98
N ASN A 87 9.95 18.62 1.21
CA ASN A 87 10.10 19.53 2.35
C ASN A 87 9.15 19.19 3.51
N GLY A 88 8.34 18.13 3.38
CA GLY A 88 7.45 17.63 4.42
C GLY A 88 5.96 17.86 4.11
N ALA A 89 5.13 17.68 5.14
CA ALA A 89 3.69 17.91 5.04
C ALA A 89 3.37 19.41 4.92
N PRO A 90 2.46 19.82 4.02
CA PRO A 90 2.06 21.22 3.89
C PRO A 90 1.27 21.69 5.13
N ALA A 91 1.30 23.00 5.41
CA ALA A 91 0.56 23.60 6.53
C ALA A 91 -0.96 23.76 6.29
N THR A 92 -1.49 23.16 5.22
CA THR A 92 -2.90 23.21 4.86
C THR A 92 -3.75 22.55 5.94
N ASP A 93 -4.85 23.20 6.35
CA ASP A 93 -5.84 22.60 7.25
C ASP A 93 -6.43 21.33 6.61
N PRO A 94 -6.33 20.16 7.29
CA PRO A 94 -6.90 18.91 6.78
C PRO A 94 -8.40 19.00 6.47
N ARG A 95 -9.16 19.83 7.19
CA ARG A 95 -10.59 20.06 6.86
C ARG A 95 -10.75 20.81 5.54
N ALA A 96 -9.90 21.81 5.27
CA ALA A 96 -9.91 22.53 4.00
C ALA A 96 -9.59 21.58 2.83
N ALA A 97 -8.61 20.69 2.99
CA ALA A 97 -8.31 19.65 2.00
C ALA A 97 -9.50 18.71 1.75
N TRP A 98 -10.22 18.32 2.81
CA TRP A 98 -11.43 17.51 2.67
C TRP A 98 -12.54 18.22 1.89
N ARG A 99 -12.73 19.53 2.10
CA ARG A 99 -13.69 20.34 1.33
C ARG A 99 -13.33 20.35 -0.15
N VAL A 100 -12.05 20.46 -0.50
CA VAL A 100 -11.60 20.38 -1.90
C VAL A 100 -11.96 19.03 -2.52
N LEU A 101 -11.77 17.91 -1.80
CA LEU A 101 -12.24 16.59 -2.26
C LEU A 101 -13.75 16.57 -2.49
N ALA A 102 -14.53 17.07 -1.52
CA ALA A 102 -15.99 17.03 -1.57
C ALA A 102 -16.57 17.88 -2.72
N GLU A 103 -16.03 19.07 -2.95
CA GLU A 103 -16.38 19.96 -4.08
C GLU A 103 -16.11 19.29 -5.44
N ASN A 104 -15.02 18.52 -5.52
CA ASN A 104 -14.57 17.86 -6.74
C ASN A 104 -14.99 16.40 -6.83
N PHE A 105 -15.86 15.91 -5.93
CA PHE A 105 -16.22 14.48 -5.89
C PHE A 105 -16.94 13.99 -7.16
N HIS A 106 -17.53 14.91 -7.92
CA HIS A 106 -18.15 14.63 -9.21
C HIS A 106 -17.18 14.10 -10.28
N LEU A 107 -15.88 14.38 -10.16
CA LEU A 107 -14.84 13.89 -11.07
C LEU A 107 -14.68 12.37 -11.05
N PHE A 108 -15.07 11.72 -9.95
CA PHE A 108 -14.95 10.28 -9.78
C PHE A 108 -16.12 9.49 -10.39
N ARG A 109 -17.11 10.15 -11.00
CA ARG A 109 -18.24 9.46 -11.65
C ARG A 109 -17.74 8.50 -12.73
N GLY A 110 -18.16 7.24 -12.64
CA GLY A 110 -17.73 6.18 -13.57
C GLY A 110 -16.38 5.55 -13.25
N THR A 111 -15.69 6.01 -12.20
CA THR A 111 -14.40 5.45 -11.74
C THR A 111 -14.59 4.44 -10.62
N PRO A 112 -13.66 3.50 -10.42
CA PRO A 112 -13.69 2.58 -9.29
C PRO A 112 -13.59 3.29 -7.93
N SER A 113 -12.89 4.41 -7.83
CA SER A 113 -12.81 5.20 -6.59
C SER A 113 -14.17 5.67 -6.10
N SER A 114 -15.12 5.98 -7.00
CA SER A 114 -16.49 6.29 -6.60
C SER A 114 -17.22 5.09 -6.00
N LEU A 115 -16.92 3.87 -6.44
CA LEU A 115 -17.50 2.65 -5.88
C LEU A 115 -16.88 2.35 -4.51
N TRP A 116 -15.56 2.43 -4.40
CA TRP A 116 -14.82 2.15 -3.17
C TRP A 116 -15.19 3.15 -2.06
N LEU A 117 -15.11 4.46 -2.34
CA LEU A 117 -15.49 5.47 -1.35
C LEU A 117 -16.99 5.43 -1.03
N GLY A 118 -17.85 5.16 -2.02
CA GLY A 118 -19.27 4.94 -1.77
C GLY A 118 -19.53 3.80 -0.78
N HIS A 119 -18.79 2.68 -0.92
CA HIS A 119 -18.84 1.55 0.01
C HIS A 119 -18.30 1.93 1.40
N VAL A 120 -17.15 2.59 1.47
CA VAL A 120 -16.58 3.07 2.74
C VAL A 120 -17.57 3.98 3.47
N PHE A 121 -18.16 4.94 2.77
CA PHE A 121 -19.09 5.88 3.38
C PHE A 121 -20.38 5.19 3.85
N ALA A 122 -21.01 4.36 3.02
CA ALA A 122 -22.27 3.73 3.38
C ALA A 122 -22.11 2.57 4.39
N GLU A 123 -21.19 1.63 4.14
CA GLU A 123 -21.09 0.38 4.91
C GLU A 123 -20.11 0.50 6.08
N VAL A 124 -19.03 1.28 5.94
CA VAL A 124 -18.04 1.41 7.01
C VAL A 124 -18.44 2.51 8.00
N PHE A 125 -18.85 3.68 7.50
CA PHE A 125 -19.22 4.83 8.33
C PHE A 125 -20.73 5.03 8.53
N GLY A 126 -21.58 4.36 7.74
CA GLY A 126 -23.04 4.44 7.88
C GLY A 126 -23.67 5.73 7.35
N PHE A 127 -23.10 6.35 6.32
CA PHE A 127 -23.71 7.51 5.66
C PHE A 127 -24.87 7.10 4.75
N ASP A 128 -25.97 7.85 4.83
CA ASP A 128 -27.18 7.71 4.00
C ASP A 128 -27.41 8.91 3.06
N ILE A 129 -26.56 9.92 3.16
CA ILE A 129 -26.48 11.08 2.26
C ILE A 129 -25.16 11.07 1.53
N ALA A 130 -25.13 11.49 0.27
CA ALA A 130 -23.95 11.43 -0.58
C ALA A 130 -23.01 12.63 -0.34
N LEU A 131 -21.71 12.40 -0.48
CA LEU A 131 -20.69 13.45 -0.42
C LEU A 131 -20.85 14.44 -1.59
N ASP A 132 -20.87 15.71 -1.24
CA ASP A 132 -20.77 16.89 -2.09
C ASP A 132 -20.26 18.09 -1.28
N ALA A 133 -20.07 19.24 -1.93
CA ALA A 133 -19.62 20.47 -1.27
C ALA A 133 -20.46 20.85 -0.04
N SER A 134 -21.77 20.64 -0.08
CA SER A 134 -22.69 21.02 1.02
C SER A 134 -22.66 20.07 2.21
N THR A 135 -22.14 18.86 2.02
CA THR A 135 -22.05 17.80 3.05
C THR A 135 -20.62 17.57 3.54
N ALA A 136 -19.64 18.30 3.00
CA ALA A 136 -18.21 18.14 3.29
C ALA A 136 -17.87 18.12 4.79
N ASP A 137 -18.32 19.15 5.53
CA ASP A 137 -18.00 19.28 6.96
C ASP A 137 -18.69 18.21 7.81
N LEU A 138 -19.95 17.87 7.49
CA LEU A 138 -20.65 16.76 8.15
C LEU A 138 -19.86 15.45 8.01
N TYR A 139 -19.37 15.18 6.80
CA TYR A 139 -18.57 13.99 6.52
C TYR A 139 -17.28 13.98 7.34
N TYR A 140 -16.55 15.08 7.31
CA TYR A 140 -15.28 15.22 8.04
C TYR A 140 -15.48 15.00 9.55
N ASP A 141 -16.47 15.68 10.14
CA ASP A 141 -16.75 15.61 11.58
C ASP A 141 -17.16 14.21 12.01
N ARG A 142 -18.07 13.58 11.26
CA ARG A 142 -18.58 12.26 11.61
C ARG A 142 -17.53 11.16 11.42
N ILE A 143 -16.68 11.25 10.39
CA ILE A 143 -15.54 10.34 10.22
C ILE A 143 -14.58 10.50 11.39
N ASN A 144 -14.17 11.73 11.72
CA ASN A 144 -13.23 11.96 12.82
C ASN A 144 -13.78 11.48 14.17
N ALA A 145 -15.06 11.73 14.44
CA ALA A 145 -15.72 11.24 15.65
C ALA A 145 -15.71 9.71 15.69
N ALA A 146 -15.94 9.03 14.56
CA ALA A 146 -15.85 7.57 14.48
C ALA A 146 -14.43 7.06 14.71
N LEU A 147 -13.41 7.67 14.09
CA LEU A 147 -11.98 7.30 14.23
C LEU A 147 -11.47 7.41 15.68
N ALA A 148 -12.06 8.30 16.48
CA ALA A 148 -11.74 8.43 17.90
C ALA A 148 -12.28 7.28 18.78
N THR A 149 -13.18 6.44 18.26
CA THR A 149 -13.79 5.34 19.01
C THR A 149 -12.97 4.06 18.97
N ASP A 150 -13.14 3.19 19.96
CA ASP A 150 -12.45 1.89 20.00
C ASP A 150 -12.86 0.96 18.84
N ALA A 151 -14.08 1.11 18.32
CA ALA A 151 -14.58 0.34 17.18
C ALA A 151 -13.86 0.63 15.86
N PHE A 152 -13.14 1.76 15.78
CA PHE A 152 -12.35 2.17 14.61
C PHE A 152 -10.85 2.11 14.86
N ARG A 153 -10.39 1.41 15.90
CA ARG A 153 -8.96 1.10 16.04
C ARG A 153 -8.51 0.14 14.94
N PRO A 154 -7.24 0.18 14.48
CA PRO A 154 -6.74 -0.68 13.42
C PRO A 154 -7.05 -2.16 13.62
N ARG A 155 -6.81 -2.70 14.82
CA ARG A 155 -7.10 -4.11 15.14
C ARG A 155 -8.61 -4.40 15.16
N ALA A 156 -9.43 -3.48 15.68
CA ALA A 156 -10.87 -3.64 15.70
C ALA A 156 -11.48 -3.64 14.29
N LEU A 157 -10.98 -2.78 13.39
CA LEU A 157 -11.39 -2.79 11.99
C LEU A 157 -10.92 -4.04 11.26
N PHE A 158 -9.69 -4.49 11.50
CA PHE A 158 -9.19 -5.75 10.93
C PHE A 158 -10.12 -6.93 11.27
N ASP A 159 -10.49 -7.06 12.55
CA ASP A 159 -11.38 -8.11 13.04
C ASP A 159 -12.81 -7.95 12.46
N ARG A 160 -13.34 -6.73 12.46
CA ARG A 160 -14.68 -6.39 11.92
C ARG A 160 -14.78 -6.65 10.41
N PHE A 161 -13.71 -6.44 9.66
CA PHE A 161 -13.66 -6.70 8.22
C PHE A 161 -13.49 -8.20 7.91
N GLY A 162 -13.30 -9.06 8.92
CA GLY A 162 -13.13 -10.49 8.72
C GLY A 162 -11.86 -10.82 7.95
N ILE A 163 -10.78 -10.07 8.17
CA ILE A 163 -9.50 -10.32 7.49
C ILE A 163 -8.84 -11.55 8.12
N GLU A 164 -8.57 -12.57 7.32
CA GLU A 164 -7.87 -13.78 7.75
C GLU A 164 -6.35 -13.65 7.56
N PHE A 165 -5.92 -12.93 6.52
CA PHE A 165 -4.53 -12.75 6.15
C PHE A 165 -4.30 -11.39 5.51
N LEU A 166 -3.28 -10.67 5.97
CA LEU A 166 -2.83 -9.41 5.39
C LEU A 166 -1.31 -9.41 5.24
N ALA A 167 -0.82 -9.22 4.01
CA ALA A 167 0.59 -8.98 3.77
C ALA A 167 0.85 -7.48 3.54
N THR A 168 1.85 -6.96 4.23
CA THR A 168 2.50 -5.67 3.93
C THR A 168 3.69 -5.91 3.00
N THR A 169 4.40 -4.84 2.62
CA THR A 169 5.54 -4.92 1.71
C THR A 169 6.67 -4.07 2.25
N GLU A 170 7.81 -4.70 2.53
CA GLU A 170 8.99 -4.05 3.09
C GLU A 170 10.24 -4.42 2.30
N GLY A 171 11.19 -3.47 2.23
CA GLY A 171 12.49 -3.66 1.62
C GLY A 171 13.49 -4.38 2.54
N PRO A 172 14.61 -4.89 2.01
CA PRO A 172 15.65 -5.56 2.79
C PRO A 172 16.25 -4.65 3.87
N GLN A 173 16.28 -3.35 3.61
CA GLN A 173 16.73 -2.28 4.49
C GLN A 173 15.73 -1.89 5.59
N ASP A 174 14.49 -2.36 5.53
CA ASP A 174 13.45 -1.94 6.48
C ASP A 174 13.47 -2.77 7.77
N ASP A 175 12.90 -2.20 8.83
CA ASP A 175 12.76 -2.87 10.12
C ASP A 175 11.45 -3.66 10.21
N LEU A 176 11.54 -4.93 10.63
CA LEU A 176 10.40 -5.82 10.83
C LEU A 176 9.90 -5.82 12.28
N ALA A 177 10.43 -4.93 13.13
CA ALA A 177 9.97 -4.75 14.51
C ALA A 177 8.44 -4.62 14.65
N PRO A 178 7.70 -3.91 13.77
CA PRO A 178 6.24 -3.87 13.83
C PRO A 178 5.59 -5.26 13.73
N HIS A 179 6.04 -6.13 12.82
CA HIS A 179 5.53 -7.50 12.68
C HIS A 179 5.85 -8.35 13.91
N HIS A 180 7.05 -8.20 14.48
CA HIS A 180 7.41 -8.88 15.72
C HIS A 180 6.53 -8.42 16.89
N ALA A 181 6.26 -7.11 17.01
CA ALA A 181 5.39 -6.55 18.03
C ALA A 181 3.94 -7.04 17.90
N ILE A 182 3.41 -7.12 16.67
CA ILE A 182 2.08 -7.69 16.39
C ILE A 182 2.01 -9.12 16.92
N ARG A 183 2.96 -9.98 16.52
CA ARG A 183 3.01 -11.39 16.94
C ARG A 183 3.17 -11.57 18.44
N ALA A 184 3.93 -10.70 19.10
CA ALA A 184 4.17 -10.75 20.55
C ALA A 184 3.00 -10.20 21.39
N SER A 185 2.07 -9.45 20.78
CA SER A 185 1.04 -8.71 21.52
C SER A 185 -0.13 -9.55 22.04
N GLY A 186 -0.25 -10.82 21.63
CA GLY A 186 -1.38 -11.70 21.97
C GLY A 186 -2.66 -11.47 21.15
N TRP A 187 -2.70 -10.43 20.29
CA TRP A 187 -3.76 -10.28 19.28
C TRP A 187 -3.61 -11.33 18.18
N ARG A 188 -4.73 -11.82 17.64
CA ARG A 188 -4.76 -12.98 16.72
C ARG A 188 -4.72 -12.61 15.24
N GLY A 189 -4.71 -11.32 14.90
CA GLY A 189 -4.64 -10.90 13.50
C GLY A 189 -3.34 -11.33 12.84
N ARG A 190 -3.44 -11.86 11.62
CA ARG A 190 -2.32 -12.36 10.85
C ARG A 190 -1.84 -11.31 9.86
N VAL A 191 -0.95 -10.45 10.34
CA VAL A 191 -0.24 -9.45 9.52
C VAL A 191 1.19 -9.96 9.28
N VAL A 192 1.52 -10.22 8.03
CA VAL A 192 2.85 -10.69 7.60
C VAL A 192 3.48 -9.68 6.64
N THR A 193 4.71 -9.95 6.22
CA THR A 193 5.48 -9.09 5.29
C THR A 193 5.71 -9.78 3.94
N THR A 194 6.05 -8.99 2.93
CA THR A 194 6.49 -9.40 1.59
C THR A 194 7.87 -8.80 1.33
N TYR A 195 8.82 -9.61 0.86
CA TYR A 195 10.18 -9.14 0.61
C TYR A 195 10.29 -8.44 -0.74
N ARG A 196 10.55 -7.12 -0.75
CA ARG A 196 10.68 -6.32 -1.97
C ARG A 196 12.07 -5.68 -2.12
N PRO A 197 13.01 -6.33 -2.82
CA PRO A 197 14.41 -5.92 -2.88
C PRO A 197 14.73 -4.78 -3.87
N ASP A 198 13.74 -4.14 -4.49
CA ASP A 198 13.93 -3.11 -5.54
C ASP A 198 15.01 -2.08 -5.16
N ALA A 199 14.94 -1.50 -3.96
CA ALA A 199 15.85 -0.44 -3.53
C ALA A 199 17.32 -0.88 -3.34
N VAL A 200 17.63 -2.17 -3.33
CA VAL A 200 19.00 -2.69 -3.26
C VAL A 200 19.40 -3.47 -4.52
N ILE A 201 18.54 -3.48 -5.54
CA ILE A 201 18.81 -4.07 -6.86
C ILE A 201 18.95 -2.96 -7.90
N ASP A 202 18.00 -2.02 -7.92
CA ASP A 202 17.94 -1.00 -8.95
C ASP A 202 18.82 0.20 -8.59
N VAL A 203 19.96 0.34 -9.27
CA VAL A 203 20.89 1.48 -9.10
C VAL A 203 20.28 2.82 -9.51
N GLU A 204 19.23 2.80 -10.34
CA GLU A 204 18.48 4.01 -10.73
C GLU A 204 17.46 4.42 -9.66
N HIS A 205 17.21 3.58 -8.66
CA HIS A 205 16.31 3.89 -7.55
C HIS A 205 16.93 4.97 -6.66
N GLU A 206 16.17 6.02 -6.36
CA GLU A 206 16.65 7.19 -5.61
C GLU A 206 17.22 6.85 -4.21
N GLN A 207 16.77 5.73 -3.63
CA GLN A 207 17.23 5.26 -2.33
C GLN A 207 18.44 4.31 -2.40
N PHE A 208 18.92 3.91 -3.58
CA PHE A 208 19.85 2.79 -3.75
C PHE A 208 21.09 2.85 -2.84
N ALA A 209 21.86 3.94 -2.92
CA ALA A 209 23.07 4.10 -2.11
C ALA A 209 22.77 4.07 -0.59
N GLY A 210 21.67 4.69 -0.17
CA GLY A 210 21.24 4.70 1.22
C GLY A 210 20.78 3.32 1.71
N ALA A 211 19.99 2.63 0.88
CA ALA A 211 19.45 1.31 1.16
C ALA A 211 20.56 0.26 1.23
N MET A 212 21.54 0.29 0.32
CA MET A 212 22.71 -0.61 0.35
C MET A 212 23.49 -0.50 1.66
N ARG A 213 23.73 0.72 2.16
CA ARG A 213 24.40 0.93 3.46
C ARG A 213 23.62 0.33 4.63
N VAL A 214 22.31 0.58 4.70
CA VAL A 214 21.46 0.03 5.77
C VAL A 214 21.34 -1.49 5.65
N PHE A 215 21.33 -2.02 4.44
CA PHE A 215 21.34 -3.45 4.16
C PHE A 215 22.63 -4.12 4.65
N ALA A 216 23.78 -3.47 4.46
CA ALA A 216 25.05 -3.88 5.06
C ALA A 216 24.95 -3.95 6.58
N ASP A 217 24.49 -2.86 7.21
CA ASP A 217 24.39 -2.76 8.68
C ASP A 217 23.45 -3.82 9.26
N LYS A 218 22.30 -4.06 8.62
CA LYS A 218 21.32 -5.06 9.08
C LYS A 218 21.81 -6.49 8.94
N THR A 219 22.64 -6.77 7.94
CA THR A 219 23.10 -8.14 7.65
C THR A 219 24.47 -8.44 8.23
N GLY A 220 25.30 -7.43 8.47
CA GLY A 220 26.70 -7.61 8.85
C GLY A 220 27.55 -8.25 7.75
N GLU A 221 27.04 -8.32 6.53
CA GLU A 221 27.73 -8.88 5.36
C GLU A 221 28.41 -7.76 4.57
N ASP A 222 29.44 -8.10 3.81
CA ASP A 222 30.04 -7.18 2.83
C ASP A 222 29.18 -7.11 1.56
N VAL A 223 28.15 -6.25 1.59
CA VAL A 223 27.22 -6.04 0.46
C VAL A 223 27.84 -5.37 -0.76
N TYR A 224 29.13 -5.01 -0.71
CA TYR A 224 29.87 -4.45 -1.84
C TYR A 224 30.75 -5.48 -2.55
N SER A 225 30.68 -6.74 -2.10
CA SER A 225 31.18 -7.92 -2.82
C SER A 225 29.99 -8.73 -3.33
N TRP A 226 30.12 -9.40 -4.49
CA TRP A 226 29.00 -10.16 -5.06
C TRP A 226 28.53 -11.29 -4.13
N ASP A 227 29.47 -12.06 -3.59
CA ASP A 227 29.14 -13.16 -2.68
C ASP A 227 28.51 -12.66 -1.35
N GLY A 228 29.02 -11.55 -0.79
CA GLY A 228 28.47 -10.93 0.42
C GLY A 228 27.10 -10.28 0.19
N TYR A 229 26.89 -9.66 -0.97
CA TYR A 229 25.58 -9.14 -1.40
C TYR A 229 24.52 -10.24 -1.49
N LEU A 230 24.83 -11.37 -2.14
CA LEU A 230 23.91 -12.51 -2.19
C LEU A 230 23.71 -13.15 -0.80
N ALA A 231 24.75 -13.20 0.04
CA ALA A 231 24.62 -13.67 1.43
C ALA A 231 23.66 -12.77 2.25
N ALA A 232 23.76 -11.45 2.08
CA ALA A 232 22.88 -10.48 2.70
C ALA A 232 21.41 -10.70 2.30
N HIS A 233 21.16 -10.96 1.00
CA HIS A 233 19.81 -11.30 0.51
C HIS A 233 19.28 -12.57 1.18
N ARG A 234 20.08 -13.63 1.24
CA ARG A 234 19.68 -14.89 1.88
C ARG A 234 19.35 -14.70 3.36
N LYS A 235 20.15 -13.91 4.08
CA LYS A 235 19.93 -13.58 5.50
C LYS A 235 18.64 -12.82 5.71
N ARG A 236 18.41 -11.71 4.97
CA ARG A 236 17.16 -10.95 5.10
C ARG A 236 15.95 -11.77 4.69
N ARG A 237 16.02 -12.56 3.63
CA ARG A 237 14.91 -13.46 3.26
C ARG A 237 14.58 -14.48 4.36
N ALA A 238 15.59 -14.95 5.10
CA ALA A 238 15.35 -15.81 6.25
C ALA A 238 14.60 -15.08 7.37
N ASP A 239 14.96 -13.83 7.66
CA ASP A 239 14.28 -12.99 8.64
C ASP A 239 12.83 -12.71 8.23
N PHE A 240 12.58 -12.39 6.95
CA PHE A 240 11.23 -12.19 6.40
C PHE A 240 10.38 -13.46 6.54
N ARG A 241 10.93 -14.63 6.21
CA ARG A 241 10.24 -15.92 6.45
C ARG A 241 9.92 -16.13 7.93
N ALA A 242 10.85 -15.78 8.84
CA ALA A 242 10.62 -15.85 10.27
C ALA A 242 9.52 -14.87 10.76
N ALA A 243 9.32 -13.76 10.05
CA ALA A 243 8.21 -12.81 10.23
C ALA A 243 6.90 -13.25 9.52
N GLY A 244 6.89 -14.41 8.85
CA GLY A 244 5.70 -14.99 8.23
C GLY A 244 5.55 -14.74 6.73
N ALA A 245 6.56 -14.16 6.07
CA ALA A 245 6.53 -13.94 4.63
C ALA A 245 6.46 -15.25 3.85
N THR A 246 5.61 -15.27 2.82
CA THR A 246 5.47 -16.38 1.88
C THR A 246 5.66 -15.95 0.42
N ALA A 247 5.95 -14.67 0.18
CA ALA A 247 6.12 -14.10 -1.15
C ALA A 247 7.30 -13.11 -1.17
N THR A 248 7.86 -12.95 -2.37
CA THR A 248 8.71 -11.82 -2.76
C THR A 248 7.97 -11.00 -3.81
N ASP A 249 8.30 -9.73 -3.92
CA ASP A 249 7.72 -8.81 -4.90
C ASP A 249 8.86 -8.05 -5.60
N HIS A 250 8.70 -7.81 -6.90
CA HIS A 250 9.73 -7.23 -7.75
C HIS A 250 9.08 -6.19 -8.68
N GLY A 251 9.33 -4.91 -8.40
CA GLY A 251 8.75 -3.79 -9.15
C GLY A 251 9.65 -3.25 -10.25
N HIS A 252 10.28 -4.13 -11.03
CA HIS A 252 11.21 -3.72 -12.08
C HIS A 252 10.49 -3.05 -13.28
N PRO A 253 11.17 -2.17 -14.05
CA PRO A 253 10.58 -1.54 -15.24
C PRO A 253 10.16 -2.53 -16.33
N THR A 254 10.82 -3.69 -16.42
CA THR A 254 10.49 -4.75 -17.37
C THR A 254 10.46 -6.12 -16.70
N ALA A 255 9.94 -7.12 -17.42
CA ALA A 255 9.98 -8.53 -17.04
C ALA A 255 11.18 -9.29 -17.62
N ALA A 256 12.23 -8.58 -18.06
CA ALA A 256 13.44 -9.20 -18.58
C ALA A 256 14.11 -10.06 -17.52
N THR A 257 14.62 -11.23 -17.92
CA THR A 257 15.46 -12.10 -17.09
C THR A 257 16.76 -12.38 -17.82
N ALA A 258 17.82 -12.69 -17.08
CA ALA A 258 19.10 -13.09 -17.63
C ALA A 258 19.61 -14.35 -16.92
N ASP A 259 20.48 -15.10 -17.58
CA ASP A 259 21.13 -16.30 -17.05
C ASP A 259 22.64 -16.16 -17.26
N LEU A 260 23.22 -15.14 -16.63
CA LEU A 260 24.65 -14.87 -16.69
C LEU A 260 25.41 -15.93 -15.88
N SER A 261 26.62 -16.25 -16.33
CA SER A 261 27.55 -16.98 -15.47
C SER A 261 27.91 -16.17 -14.22
N LYS A 262 28.36 -16.84 -13.15
CA LYS A 262 28.80 -16.16 -11.91
C LYS A 262 29.79 -15.03 -12.19
N ASP A 263 30.79 -15.29 -13.04
CA ASP A 263 31.84 -14.32 -13.35
C ASP A 263 31.29 -13.11 -14.13
N GLU A 264 30.29 -13.31 -14.99
CA GLU A 264 29.61 -12.22 -15.72
C GLU A 264 28.75 -11.37 -14.78
N ALA A 265 27.97 -12.02 -13.90
CA ALA A 265 27.15 -11.34 -12.91
C ALA A 265 28.01 -10.51 -11.93
N GLU A 266 29.12 -11.07 -11.44
CA GLU A 266 30.04 -10.37 -10.54
C GLU A 266 30.73 -9.17 -11.23
N ARG A 267 31.15 -9.31 -12.50
CA ARG A 267 31.68 -8.17 -13.27
C ARG A 267 30.66 -7.07 -13.48
N LEU A 268 29.42 -7.44 -13.80
CA LEU A 268 28.32 -6.49 -13.94
C LEU A 268 28.03 -5.79 -12.61
N PHE A 269 27.94 -6.53 -11.52
CA PHE A 269 27.73 -5.98 -10.18
C PHE A 269 28.81 -4.96 -9.80
N ASN A 270 30.09 -5.26 -10.04
CA ASN A 270 31.18 -4.31 -9.81
C ASN A 270 31.07 -3.03 -10.66
N THR A 271 30.48 -3.13 -11.86
CA THR A 271 30.18 -1.96 -12.70
C THR A 271 29.04 -1.14 -12.11
N ILE A 272 27.98 -1.80 -11.62
CA ILE A 272 26.83 -1.18 -10.96
C ILE A 272 27.23 -0.43 -9.68
N LEU A 273 28.19 -0.96 -8.91
CA LEU A 273 28.70 -0.30 -7.70
C LEU A 273 29.57 0.94 -7.99
N GLY A 274 30.09 1.07 -9.20
CA GLY A 274 30.82 2.26 -9.64
C GLY A 274 29.91 3.33 -10.25
N ASP A 275 30.51 4.41 -10.76
CA ASP A 275 29.77 5.50 -11.41
C ASP A 275 29.70 5.36 -12.95
N ALA A 276 30.20 4.25 -13.51
CA ALA A 276 30.38 4.06 -14.95
C ALA A 276 29.32 3.17 -15.62
N TRP A 277 28.28 2.77 -14.89
CA TRP A 277 27.18 1.98 -15.44
C TRP A 277 26.36 2.79 -16.47
N THR A 278 25.73 2.07 -17.37
CA THR A 278 24.77 2.59 -18.34
C THR A 278 23.36 2.09 -18.03
N PRO A 279 22.29 2.71 -18.56
CA PRO A 279 20.93 2.19 -18.39
C PRO A 279 20.75 0.73 -18.85
N ALA A 280 21.55 0.28 -19.83
CA ALA A 280 21.55 -1.11 -20.28
C ALA A 280 22.16 -2.06 -19.22
N ASP A 281 23.19 -1.61 -18.50
CA ASP A 281 23.79 -2.37 -17.40
C ASP A 281 22.81 -2.50 -16.23
N ALA A 282 22.13 -1.40 -15.86
CA ALA A 282 21.11 -1.41 -14.82
C ALA A 282 19.95 -2.36 -15.15
N GLU A 283 19.48 -2.34 -16.40
CA GLU A 283 18.44 -3.25 -16.88
C GLU A 283 18.91 -4.71 -16.86
N LEU A 284 20.13 -4.99 -17.35
CA LEU A 284 20.68 -6.34 -17.33
C LEU A 284 20.89 -6.85 -15.89
N PHE A 285 21.28 -5.96 -14.96
CA PHE A 285 21.47 -6.32 -13.56
C PHE A 285 20.13 -6.65 -12.88
N ARG A 286 19.10 -5.82 -13.08
CA ARG A 286 17.72 -6.14 -12.64
C ARG A 286 17.25 -7.48 -13.20
N ALA A 287 17.53 -7.75 -14.47
CA ALA A 287 17.18 -9.00 -15.14
C ALA A 287 17.92 -10.22 -14.55
N GLN A 288 19.22 -10.10 -14.27
CA GLN A 288 19.98 -11.15 -13.59
C GLN A 288 19.45 -11.39 -12.18
N MET A 289 19.13 -10.32 -11.44
CA MET A 289 18.64 -10.45 -10.07
C MET A 289 17.28 -11.14 -9.98
N LEU A 290 16.43 -11.09 -11.00
CA LEU A 290 15.21 -11.92 -11.03
C LEU A 290 15.51 -13.43 -11.07
N THR A 291 16.64 -13.85 -11.63
CA THR A 291 17.08 -15.27 -11.65
C THR A 291 17.74 -15.67 -10.33
N GLU A 292 18.43 -14.74 -9.66
CA GLU A 292 19.09 -14.99 -8.36
C GLU A 292 18.10 -15.09 -7.19
N MET A 293 16.92 -14.48 -7.32
CA MET A 293 15.89 -14.45 -6.27
C MET A 293 15.02 -15.71 -6.30
#